data_AF-A0A650CRV4-F1
#
_entry.id   AF-A0A650CRV4-F1
#
_cell.length_a   1.000
_cell.length_b   1.000
_cell.length_c   1.000
_cell.angle_alpha   90.00
_cell.angle_beta   90.00
_cell.angle_gamma   90.00
#
_symmetry.space_group_name_H-M   'P 1'
#
loop_
_entity.id
_entity.type
_entity.pdbx_description
1 polymer ?
#
loop_
_entity_poly.entity_id
_entity_poly.type
_entity_poly.pdbx_seq_one_letter_code
_entity_poly.pdbx_strand_id
1 'polypeptide(L)'
;MKEADELLSKGDVVQASEKYYKVAEEAIKILSYRNSIKTISKANQIGHWNSRLYFDAIDELENIYSDIRSLWKSAWILHIEGFHEARLQKEVVEVLKKDIEKLIKLI
;
A
#
# COMPACT_ATOMS: atom_id res chain seq x y z
N MET A 1 4.73 -2.99 -9.44
CA MET A 1 5.90 -2.11 -9.24
C MET A 1 6.48 -1.55 -10.52
N LYS A 2 6.81 -2.37 -11.54
CA LYS A 2 7.47 -1.91 -12.78
C LYS A 2 6.92 -0.61 -13.36
N GLU A 3 5.59 -0.50 -13.50
CA GLU A 3 4.94 0.73 -14.00
C GLU A 3 5.23 1.96 -13.11
N ALA A 4 5.17 1.80 -11.78
CA ALA A 4 5.46 2.88 -10.84
C ALA A 4 6.93 3.34 -10.94
N ASP A 5 7.87 2.39 -11.07
CA ASP A 5 9.29 2.70 -11.25
C ASP A 5 9.55 3.44 -12.57
N GLU A 6 8.88 3.04 -13.66
CA GLU A 6 8.96 3.72 -14.95
C GLU A 6 8.46 5.17 -14.85
N LEU A 7 7.31 5.40 -14.21
CA LEU A 7 6.77 6.75 -13.98
C LEU A 7 7.73 7.61 -13.15
N LEU A 8 8.26 7.04 -12.05
CA LEU A 8 9.19 7.75 -11.18
C LEU A 8 10.49 8.11 -11.91
N SER A 9 10.99 7.22 -12.77
CA SER A 9 12.19 7.47 -13.58
C SER A 9 12.00 8.62 -14.57
N LYS A 10 10.78 8.77 -15.11
CA LYS A 10 10.38 9.87 -16.02
C LYS A 10 10.06 11.17 -15.29
N GLY A 11 10.10 11.19 -13.95
CA GLY A 11 9.80 12.36 -13.13
C GLY A 11 8.30 12.56 -12.85
N ASP A 12 7.44 11.61 -13.22
CA ASP A 12 6.01 11.66 -12.88
C ASP A 12 5.78 11.14 -11.47
N VAL A 13 6.14 11.97 -10.49
CA VAL A 13 6.13 11.63 -9.06
C VAL A 13 4.70 11.38 -8.56
N VAL A 14 3.72 12.14 -9.05
CA VAL A 14 2.31 12.03 -8.64
C VAL A 14 1.73 10.69 -9.07
N GLN A 15 1.88 10.32 -10.34
CA GLN A 15 1.37 9.04 -10.82
C GLN A 15 2.17 7.86 -10.26
N ALA A 16 3.49 8.00 -10.10
CA ALA A 16 4.30 6.98 -9.45
C ALA A 16 3.80 6.68 -8.03
N SER A 17 3.50 7.72 -7.24
CA SER A 17 3.01 7.59 -5.87
C SER A 17 1.72 6.77 -5.79
N GLU A 18 0.74 7.08 -6.65
CA GLU A 18 -0.51 6.32 -6.74
C GLU A 18 -0.29 4.86 -7.15
N LYS A 19 0.62 4.62 -8.09
CA LYS A 19 0.93 3.25 -8.54
C LYS A 19 1.62 2.44 -7.46
N TYR A 20 2.50 3.03 -6.65
CA TYR A 20 3.07 2.35 -5.48
C TYR A 20 2.01 2.06 -4.42
N TYR A 21 1.09 2.99 -4.17
CA TYR A 21 -0.03 2.76 -3.25
C TYR A 21 -0.91 1.57 -3.71
N LYS A 22 -1.30 1.51 -4.99
CA LYS A 22 -2.07 0.38 -5.54
C LYS A 22 -1.36 -0.96 -5.42
N VAL A 23 -0.04 -0.95 -5.56
CA VAL A 23 0.76 -2.17 -5.33
C VAL A 23 0.67 -2.61 -3.87
N ALA A 24 0.71 -1.68 -2.92
CA ALA A 24 0.51 -1.99 -1.50
C ALA A 24 -0.92 -2.47 -1.21
N GLU A 25 -1.95 -1.86 -1.80
CA GLU A 25 -3.33 -2.31 -1.68
C GLU A 25 -3.48 -3.78 -2.09
N GLU A 26 -2.94 -4.17 -3.25
CA GLU A 26 -2.99 -5.57 -3.67
C GLU A 26 -2.15 -6.50 -2.79
N ALA A 27 -1.01 -6.04 -2.29
CA ALA A 27 -0.23 -6.80 -1.33
C ALA A 27 -1.05 -7.11 -0.06
N ILE A 28 -1.75 -6.12 0.50
CA ILE A 28 -2.60 -6.32 1.67
C ILE A 28 -3.77 -7.25 1.38
N LYS A 29 -4.40 -7.16 0.21
CA LYS A 29 -5.45 -8.12 -0.17
C LYS A 29 -4.90 -9.55 -0.21
N ILE A 30 -3.78 -9.76 -0.90
CA ILE A 30 -3.17 -11.10 -1.02
C ILE A 30 -2.82 -11.66 0.36
N LEU A 31 -2.18 -10.87 1.22
CA LEU A 31 -1.85 -11.28 2.59
C LEU A 31 -3.09 -11.56 3.43
N SER A 32 -4.13 -10.76 3.27
CA SER A 32 -5.42 -10.97 3.93
C SER A 32 -5.98 -12.33 3.57
N TYR A 33 -6.15 -12.63 2.26
CA TYR A 33 -6.67 -13.91 1.79
C TYR A 33 -5.80 -15.10 2.20
N ARG A 34 -4.48 -14.98 2.12
CA ARG A 34 -3.54 -16.04 2.54
C ARG A 34 -3.70 -16.42 4.01
N ASN A 35 -3.93 -15.42 4.87
CA ASN A 35 -4.04 -15.62 6.32
C ASN A 35 -5.50 -15.79 6.78
N SER A 36 -6.46 -15.78 5.86
CA SER A 36 -7.89 -15.97 6.16
C SER A 36 -8.41 -15.04 7.27
N ILE A 37 -7.97 -13.78 7.27
CA ILE A 37 -8.37 -12.80 8.30
C ILE A 37 -9.87 -12.46 8.18
N LYS A 38 -10.47 -12.02 9.29
CA LYS A 38 -11.93 -11.81 9.39
C LYS A 38 -12.41 -10.66 8.49
N THR A 39 -11.56 -9.67 8.24
CA THR A 39 -11.87 -8.50 7.41
C THR A 39 -12.28 -8.86 5.98
N ILE A 40 -11.83 -10.01 5.44
CA ILE A 40 -12.25 -10.47 4.10
C ILE A 40 -13.77 -10.62 4.02
N SER A 41 -14.41 -11.16 5.07
CA SER A 41 -15.87 -11.35 5.08
C SER A 41 -16.60 -10.01 4.99
N LYS A 42 -16.09 -8.97 5.67
CA LYS A 42 -16.65 -7.61 5.57
C LYS A 42 -16.45 -7.03 4.18
N ALA A 43 -15.25 -7.17 3.60
CA ALA A 43 -14.96 -6.67 2.26
C ALA A 43 -15.85 -7.34 1.19
N ASN A 44 -16.05 -8.66 1.29
CA ASN A 44 -16.95 -9.41 0.41
C ASN A 44 -18.41 -8.98 0.56
N GLN A 45 -18.87 -8.70 1.80
CA GLN A 45 -20.23 -8.22 2.05
C GLN A 45 -20.47 -6.82 1.46
N ILE A 46 -19.48 -5.94 1.55
CA ILE A 46 -19.52 -4.57 1.00
C ILE A 46 -19.33 -4.58 -0.53
N GLY A 47 -18.72 -5.64 -1.08
CA GLY A 47 -18.46 -5.82 -2.50
C GLY A 47 -17.23 -5.07 -3.02
N HIS A 48 -16.52 -4.33 -2.16
CA HIS A 48 -15.28 -3.64 -2.50
C HIS A 48 -14.44 -3.37 -1.24
N TRP A 49 -13.17 -3.05 -1.45
CA TRP A 49 -12.26 -2.57 -0.42
C TRP A 49 -12.31 -1.03 -0.35
N ASN A 50 -12.33 -0.49 0.86
CA ASN A 50 -12.18 0.95 1.12
C ASN A 50 -11.06 1.16 2.15
N SER A 51 -10.64 2.41 2.34
CA SER A 51 -9.52 2.75 3.24
C SER A 51 -9.70 2.16 4.64
N ARG A 52 -10.92 2.23 5.21
CA ARG A 52 -11.22 1.65 6.52
C ARG A 52 -10.97 0.13 6.54
N LEU A 53 -11.42 -0.60 5.53
CA LEU A 53 -11.20 -2.04 5.45
C LEU A 53 -9.71 -2.40 5.33
N TYR A 54 -8.90 -1.60 4.64
CA TYR A 54 -7.46 -1.83 4.64
C TYR A 54 -6.86 -1.64 6.03
N PHE A 55 -7.23 -0.59 6.76
CA PHE A 55 -6.75 -0.40 8.13
C PHE A 55 -7.23 -1.52 9.08
N ASP A 56 -8.49 -1.95 8.99
CA ASP A 56 -9.00 -3.12 9.72
C ASP A 56 -8.16 -4.39 9.40
N ALA A 57 -7.81 -4.61 8.12
CA ALA A 57 -6.99 -5.75 7.71
C ALA A 57 -5.56 -5.66 8.25
N ILE A 58 -4.96 -4.46 8.25
CA ILE A 58 -3.65 -4.20 8.83
C ILE A 58 -3.65 -4.49 10.34
N ASP A 59 -4.70 -4.11 11.06
CA ASP A 59 -4.83 -4.41 12.49
C ASP A 59 -4.81 -5.92 12.77
N GLU A 60 -5.45 -6.72 11.93
CA GLU A 60 -5.42 -8.19 12.05
C GLU A 60 -4.05 -8.75 11.63
N LEU A 61 -3.50 -8.30 10.50
CA LEU A 61 -2.23 -8.79 9.93
C LEU A 61 -1.01 -8.44 10.78
N GLU A 62 -1.05 -7.38 11.59
CA GLU A 62 0.05 -7.00 12.49
C GLU A 62 0.39 -8.11 13.50
N ASN A 63 -0.61 -8.94 13.85
CA ASN A 63 -0.38 -10.09 14.75
C ASN A 63 0.39 -11.24 14.06
N ILE A 64 0.58 -11.17 12.74
CA ILE A 64 1.21 -12.20 11.91
C ILE A 64 2.52 -11.68 11.33
N TYR A 65 2.52 -10.44 10.84
CA TYR A 65 3.66 -9.77 10.24
C TYR A 65 3.98 -8.52 11.05
N SER A 66 5.07 -8.59 11.81
CA SER A 66 5.59 -7.40 12.50
C SER A 66 5.88 -6.29 11.50
N ASP A 67 5.58 -5.05 11.88
CA ASP A 67 5.84 -3.82 11.13
C ASP A 67 4.94 -3.59 9.90
N ILE A 68 3.98 -4.47 9.60
CA ILE A 68 3.11 -4.30 8.42
C ILE A 68 2.33 -2.97 8.46
N ARG A 69 1.94 -2.50 9.65
CA ARG A 69 1.35 -1.18 9.86
C ARG A 69 2.29 -0.05 9.49
N SER A 70 3.58 -0.18 9.79
CA SER A 70 4.57 0.85 9.40
C SER A 70 4.70 0.89 7.87
N LEU A 71 4.76 -0.27 7.22
CA LEU A 71 4.81 -0.35 5.76
C LEU A 71 3.56 0.25 5.12
N TRP A 72 2.38 -0.04 5.68
CA TRP A 72 1.12 0.52 5.22
C TRP A 72 1.04 2.04 5.42
N LYS A 73 1.59 2.59 6.52
CA LYS A 73 1.67 4.04 6.71
C LYS A 73 2.49 4.71 5.60
N SER A 74 3.60 4.10 5.18
CA SER A 74 4.37 4.61 4.03
C SER A 74 3.54 4.61 2.73
N ALA A 75 2.74 3.57 2.50
CA ALA A 75 1.80 3.52 1.38
C ALA A 75 0.71 4.61 1.47
N TRP A 76 0.17 4.83 2.67
CA TRP A 76 -0.84 5.86 2.92
C TRP A 76 -0.30 7.27 2.68
N ILE A 77 0.96 7.54 3.05
CA ILE A 77 1.63 8.81 2.76
C ILE A 77 1.79 9.01 1.24
N LEU A 78 2.16 7.96 0.49
CA LEU A 78 2.23 8.02 -0.98
C LEU A 78 0.87 8.38 -1.59
N HIS A 79 -0.22 7.81 -1.06
CA HIS A 79 -1.57 8.10 -1.54
C HIS A 79 -2.00 9.55 -1.24
N ILE A 80 -1.88 9.98 0.03
CA ILE A 80 -2.38 11.29 0.44
C ILE A 80 -1.41 12.40 0.02
N GLU A 81 -0.19 12.39 0.53
CA GLU A 81 0.77 13.47 0.28
C GLU A 81 1.33 13.42 -1.14
N GLY A 82 1.43 12.23 -1.74
CA GLY A 82 2.01 12.03 -3.08
C GLY A 82 1.01 12.21 -4.21
N PHE A 83 -0.12 11.51 -4.17
CA PHE A 83 -1.10 11.54 -5.25
C PHE A 83 -2.13 12.66 -5.10
N HIS A 84 -2.80 12.74 -3.94
CA HIS A 84 -3.89 13.70 -3.73
C HIS A 84 -3.38 15.13 -3.55
N GLU A 85 -2.32 15.31 -2.76
CA GLU A 85 -1.80 16.64 -2.42
C GLU A 85 -0.62 17.07 -3.30
N ALA A 86 0.01 16.15 -4.04
CA ALA A 86 1.16 16.40 -4.90
C ALA A 86 2.33 17.13 -4.20
N ARG A 87 2.58 16.83 -2.91
CA ARG A 87 3.59 17.50 -2.08
C ARG A 87 4.92 16.74 -2.00
N LEU A 88 4.93 15.46 -2.36
CA LEU A 88 6.15 14.64 -2.26
C LEU A 88 7.13 14.96 -3.38
N GLN A 89 8.41 15.05 -3.01
CA GLN A 89 9.53 15.08 -3.95
C GLN A 89 9.94 13.66 -4.34
N LYS A 90 10.61 13.51 -5.48
CA LYS A 90 11.04 12.21 -6.01
C LYS A 90 11.85 11.40 -4.98
N GLU A 91 12.77 12.06 -4.28
CA GLU A 91 13.65 11.44 -3.29
C GLU A 91 12.86 10.87 -2.10
N VAL A 92 11.78 11.54 -1.70
CA VAL A 92 10.89 11.04 -0.64
C VAL A 92 10.13 9.80 -1.13
N VAL A 93 9.63 9.82 -2.36
CA VAL A 93 8.98 8.65 -2.98
C VAL A 93 9.97 7.48 -3.11
N GLU A 94 11.23 7.73 -3.44
CA GLU A 94 12.28 6.69 -3.47
C GLU A 94 12.58 6.08 -2.10
N VAL A 95 12.39 6.83 -1.01
CA VAL A 95 12.48 6.29 0.34
C VAL A 95 11.24 5.45 0.66
N LEU A 96 10.05 5.99 0.45
CA LEU A 96 8.79 5.32 0.79
C LEU A 96 8.58 4.04 -0.05
N LYS A 97 9.01 4.03 -1.32
CA LYS A 97 8.88 2.83 -2.16
C LYS A 97 9.62 1.61 -1.59
N LYS A 98 10.70 1.82 -0.83
CA LYS A 98 11.45 0.71 -0.19
C LYS A 98 10.59 -0.04 0.81
N ASP A 99 9.64 0.62 1.46
CA ASP A 99 8.69 -0.04 2.35
C ASP A 99 7.63 -0.82 1.57
N ILE A 100 7.27 -0.36 0.37
CA ILE A 100 6.40 -1.12 -0.55
C ILE A 100 7.13 -2.37 -1.07
N GLU A 101 8.43 -2.26 -1.38
CA GLU A 101 9.26 -3.41 -1.73
C GLU A 101 9.35 -4.44 -0.59
N LYS A 102 9.49 -3.98 0.66
CA LYS A 102 9.44 -4.87 1.84
C LYS A 102 8.08 -5.54 1.98
N LEU A 103 6.99 -4.79 1.78
CA LEU A 103 5.63 -5.32 1.87
C LEU A 103 5.39 -6.44 0.85
N ILE A 104 5.87 -6.27 -0.38
CA ILE A 104 5.75 -7.30 -1.43
C ILE A 104 6.54 -8.56 -1.07
N LYS A 105 7.68 -8.45 -0.38
CA LYS A 105 8.48 -9.63 0.05
C LYS A 105 7.77 -10.49 1.09
N LEU A 106 6.66 -10.03 1.68
CA LEU A 106 5.84 -10.83 2.58
C LEU A 106 4.88 -11.77 1.81
N ILE A 107 4.69 -11.53 0.52
CA ILE A 107 3.90 -12.33 -0.42
C ILE A 107 4.79 -13.42 -1.01
#